data_AF-A0AAE7BCM1-F1
#
_entry.id   AF-A0AAE7BCM1-F1
#
_cell.length_a   1.000
_cell.length_b   1.000
_cell.length_c   1.000
_cell.angle_alpha   90.00
_cell.angle_beta   90.00
_cell.angle_gamma   90.00
#
_symmetry.space_group_name_H-M   'P 1'
#
loop_
_entity.id
_entity.type
_entity.pdbx_description
1 polymer ?
#
loop_
_entity_poly.entity_id
_entity_poly.type
_entity_poly.pdbx_seq_one_letter_code
_entity_poly.pdbx_strand_id
1 'polypeptide(L)'
;MIKIIKKVFNSLNGNKNLTKNTNKESTSIDYSEKEVKVVTFKNKKFSNIENEIKNDLTKFETIKFIDCTFTNCFSDDLIINKNCELIFEKCTIQGEFRHIFCESIIFKDSEIERYYFNNPSEDKIEIKDLLFFNSKIDNLELEGVVLKKQLIKNNNNIKEKFKEIKSLILKNCSIEKNFIIDSSERKKENDSKRFKITELDLTNSTFEENTKVKIQFCDINKAIFYNTKFKDLADFYQSKFEEVDFERTDFEKISVFSESEFNCTLNFKYTKFLGKAIFRDTVVSGELDLRNSIFDDEANFLDITSISRKEYDEKLKDYKFIGEPTDINVANRETARIIKNFYDNSNNIIEANRFYKLEMNKRMDEYKLLKRSDYRTFERFVFWLHKISSNHSQSWFLAFFWIMFFTFTYSAFMNNFKYEYTLIYNEFLSQYFAKIFILICIVIMLSFLVFWKMKNEKNLLYSFLFFSIICLYLAYSYLTQDANLKYFSNSVNPFSIMTGKEELTFWGLVYKTTIAYLIYQLIISIRQNTRRK
;
A
#
# COMPACT_ATOMS: atom_id res chain seq x y z
N MET A 1 5.04 -4.78 -48.33
CA MET A 1 6.17 -4.45 -47.44
C MET A 1 7.00 -5.71 -47.12
N ILE A 2 7.48 -6.42 -48.15
CA ILE A 2 8.22 -7.71 -48.07
C ILE A 2 9.50 -7.70 -48.95
N LYS A 3 9.99 -6.52 -49.39
CA LYS A 3 11.11 -6.43 -50.35
C LYS A 3 12.43 -5.82 -49.85
N ILE A 4 12.56 -5.49 -48.56
CA ILE A 4 13.76 -4.81 -48.04
C ILE A 4 14.61 -5.69 -47.09
N ILE A 5 14.13 -6.84 -46.62
CA ILE A 5 14.89 -7.70 -45.69
C ILE A 5 15.89 -8.65 -46.40
N LYS A 6 15.90 -8.72 -47.73
CA LYS A 6 16.77 -9.67 -48.46
C LYS A 6 18.16 -9.14 -48.85
N LYS A 7 18.49 -7.88 -48.56
CA LYS A 7 19.74 -7.24 -49.01
C LYS A 7 20.82 -7.09 -47.93
N VAL A 8 20.52 -7.41 -46.67
CA VAL A 8 21.48 -7.28 -45.55
C VAL A 8 22.11 -8.63 -45.16
N PHE A 9 21.54 -9.77 -45.58
CA PHE A 9 22.03 -11.10 -45.15
C PHE A 9 23.00 -11.81 -46.11
N ASN A 10 23.35 -11.23 -47.26
CA ASN A 10 24.24 -11.86 -48.25
C ASN A 10 25.71 -11.38 -48.22
N SER A 11 26.14 -10.56 -47.24
CA SER A 11 27.54 -10.13 -47.13
C SER A 11 28.38 -10.89 -46.09
N LEU A 12 27.83 -11.92 -45.43
CA LEU A 12 28.49 -12.57 -44.29
C LEU A 12 29.12 -13.94 -44.53
N ASN A 13 29.23 -14.44 -45.77
CA ASN A 13 29.94 -15.69 -46.03
C ASN A 13 30.79 -15.62 -47.29
N GLY A 14 32.09 -15.37 -47.12
CA GLY A 14 33.06 -15.59 -48.19
C GLY A 14 34.37 -14.84 -48.00
N ASN A 15 35.28 -15.34 -47.16
CA ASN A 15 36.65 -15.66 -47.60
C ASN A 15 37.54 -16.09 -46.42
N LYS A 16 37.79 -17.40 -46.34
CA LYS A 16 38.96 -18.00 -45.70
C LYS A 16 39.99 -18.31 -46.79
N ASN A 17 41.25 -18.01 -46.48
CA ASN A 17 42.50 -18.49 -47.07
C ASN A 17 42.88 -18.05 -48.50
N LEU A 18 44.00 -17.33 -48.61
CA LEU A 18 45.21 -17.81 -49.30
C LEU A 18 46.35 -16.77 -49.24
N THR A 19 47.41 -17.13 -48.53
CA THR A 19 48.75 -16.52 -48.61
C THR A 19 49.46 -16.97 -49.88
N LYS A 20 50.05 -16.04 -50.65
CA LYS A 20 51.33 -16.22 -51.35
C LYS A 20 51.87 -14.90 -51.92
N ASN A 21 53.15 -14.68 -51.65
CA ASN A 21 54.03 -13.61 -52.16
C ASN A 21 54.00 -13.46 -53.68
N THR A 22 54.12 -12.22 -54.16
CA THR A 22 55.15 -11.80 -55.14
C THR A 22 55.32 -10.28 -55.10
N ASN A 23 56.56 -9.83 -54.91
CA ASN A 23 57.01 -8.44 -55.07
C ASN A 23 56.81 -7.96 -56.51
N LYS A 24 56.34 -6.72 -56.68
CA LYS A 24 56.79 -5.80 -57.74
C LYS A 24 56.43 -4.36 -57.37
N GLU A 25 57.47 -3.54 -57.34
CA GLU A 25 57.41 -2.09 -57.15
C GLU A 25 56.58 -1.43 -58.27
N SER A 26 55.64 -0.58 -57.87
CA SER A 26 55.21 0.56 -58.69
C SER A 26 54.49 1.57 -57.79
N THR A 27 55.17 2.68 -57.57
CA THR A 27 54.66 4.01 -57.18
C THR A 27 53.14 4.19 -57.16
N SER A 28 52.57 4.34 -55.96
CA SER A 28 51.33 5.08 -55.77
C SER A 28 51.32 5.71 -54.38
N ILE A 29 51.49 7.03 -54.38
CA ILE A 29 51.13 8.04 -53.38
C ILE A 29 50.39 7.45 -52.17
N ASP A 30 51.10 7.42 -51.05
CA ASP A 30 50.61 7.04 -49.73
C ASP A 30 49.62 8.13 -49.26
N TYR A 31 48.35 7.98 -49.62
CA TYR A 31 47.26 8.75 -49.00
C TYR A 31 47.03 8.16 -47.62
N SER A 32 47.64 8.76 -46.60
CA SER A 32 47.33 8.53 -45.21
C SER A 32 45.86 8.94 -44.93
N GLU A 33 44.94 7.98 -44.89
CA GLU A 33 43.65 8.16 -44.21
C GLU A 33 43.92 8.22 -42.70
N LYS A 34 44.22 9.42 -42.20
CA LYS A 34 44.19 9.70 -40.76
C LYS A 34 42.73 9.61 -40.30
N GLU A 35 42.36 8.50 -39.67
CA GLU A 35 41.14 8.35 -38.89
C GLU A 35 41.02 9.53 -37.92
N VAL A 36 40.03 10.39 -38.12
CA VAL A 36 39.75 11.49 -37.20
C VAL A 36 38.94 10.92 -36.05
N LYS A 37 39.60 10.72 -34.90
CA LYS A 37 38.96 10.08 -33.73
C LYS A 37 37.85 10.92 -33.09
N VAL A 38 37.99 12.25 -33.06
CA VAL A 38 37.10 13.13 -32.31
C VAL A 38 36.73 14.37 -33.11
N VAL A 39 35.45 14.73 -33.13
CA VAL A 39 34.96 16.03 -33.63
C VAL A 39 34.23 16.79 -32.53
N THR A 40 34.41 18.11 -32.48
CA THR A 40 33.76 18.97 -31.48
C THR A 40 33.08 20.18 -32.14
N PHE A 41 31.82 20.38 -31.81
CA PHE A 41 31.02 21.55 -32.18
C PHE A 41 30.77 22.40 -30.93
N LYS A 42 30.98 23.71 -31.00
CA LYS A 42 30.80 24.64 -29.87
C LYS A 42 29.93 25.82 -30.26
N ASN A 43 29.07 26.28 -29.36
CA ASN A 43 28.29 27.52 -29.48
C ASN A 43 27.49 27.62 -30.80
N LYS A 44 26.92 26.49 -31.24
CA LYS A 44 26.12 26.42 -32.48
C LYS A 44 24.65 26.25 -32.17
N LYS A 45 23.81 26.83 -33.03
CA LYS A 45 22.39 26.54 -33.09
C LYS A 45 22.16 25.68 -34.32
N PHE A 46 21.58 24.52 -34.10
CA PHE A 46 21.18 23.62 -35.17
C PHE A 46 19.66 23.72 -35.34
N SER A 47 19.23 23.72 -36.59
CA SER A 47 17.84 23.53 -37.02
C SER A 47 17.68 22.23 -37.80
N ASN A 48 18.73 21.79 -38.50
CA ASN A 48 18.82 20.48 -39.13
C ASN A 48 20.28 20.00 -39.08
N ILE A 49 20.54 18.92 -38.33
CA ILE A 49 21.90 18.40 -38.15
C ILE A 49 22.54 17.96 -39.46
N GLU A 50 21.81 17.25 -40.32
CA GLU A 50 22.36 16.69 -41.57
C GLU A 50 22.79 17.80 -42.53
N ASN A 51 21.98 18.85 -42.68
CA ASN A 51 22.29 19.95 -43.58
C ASN A 51 23.42 20.86 -43.07
N GLU A 52 23.51 21.02 -41.75
CA GLU A 52 24.44 21.97 -41.14
C GLU A 52 25.79 21.34 -40.78
N ILE A 53 25.84 20.02 -40.55
CA ILE A 53 27.07 19.27 -40.37
C ILE A 53 27.51 18.70 -41.71
N LYS A 54 28.34 19.45 -42.45
CA LYS A 54 28.94 19.04 -43.73
C LYS A 54 29.93 17.86 -43.65
N ASN A 55 30.08 17.26 -42.48
CA ASN A 55 31.01 16.16 -42.26
C ASN A 55 30.26 14.83 -42.27
N ASP A 56 30.89 13.80 -42.84
CA ASP A 56 30.41 12.43 -42.72
C ASP A 56 30.58 11.95 -41.25
N LEU A 57 29.47 11.93 -40.50
CA LEU A 57 29.44 11.55 -39.09
C LEU A 57 29.82 10.08 -38.85
N THR A 58 29.83 9.25 -39.90
CA THR A 58 30.20 7.83 -39.79
C THR A 58 31.69 7.60 -39.59
N LYS A 59 32.53 8.63 -39.75
CA LYS A 59 33.99 8.52 -39.65
C LYS A 59 34.57 8.79 -38.27
N PHE A 60 33.77 9.28 -37.32
CA PHE A 60 34.24 9.67 -36.00
C PHE A 60 33.97 8.59 -34.94
N GLU A 61 34.89 8.41 -34.00
CA GLU A 61 34.71 7.58 -32.80
C GLU A 61 34.02 8.38 -31.67
N THR A 62 34.16 9.71 -31.68
CA THR A 62 33.53 10.58 -30.69
C THR A 62 33.04 11.87 -31.33
N ILE A 63 31.78 12.24 -31.07
CA ILE A 63 31.19 13.51 -31.49
C ILE A 63 30.76 14.26 -30.23
N LYS A 64 31.32 15.45 -30.04
CA LYS A 64 31.03 16.30 -28.88
C LYS A 64 30.35 17.61 -29.28
N PHE A 65 29.23 17.93 -28.65
CA PHE A 65 28.53 19.20 -28.73
C PHE A 65 28.67 19.93 -27.39
N ILE A 66 29.08 21.20 -27.42
CA ILE A 66 29.29 22.02 -26.22
C ILE A 66 28.56 23.35 -26.37
N ASP A 67 27.71 23.71 -25.41
CA ASP A 67 26.95 24.97 -25.41
C ASP A 67 26.15 25.15 -26.72
N CYS A 68 25.59 24.05 -27.24
CA CYS A 68 24.81 24.03 -28.49
C CYS A 68 23.30 23.99 -28.22
N THR A 69 22.51 24.60 -29.11
CA THR A 69 21.04 24.50 -29.11
C THR A 69 20.57 23.71 -30.31
N PHE A 70 19.63 22.80 -30.12
CA PHE A 70 18.99 22.02 -31.16
C PHE A 70 17.50 22.31 -31.14
N THR A 71 16.91 22.67 -32.28
CA THR A 71 15.47 22.85 -32.46
C THR A 71 14.95 21.87 -33.51
N ASN A 72 14.25 20.81 -33.08
CA ASN A 72 13.68 19.77 -33.98
C ASN A 72 14.70 19.22 -35.00
N CYS A 73 15.93 18.99 -34.59
CA CYS A 73 17.04 18.72 -35.52
C CYS A 73 17.32 17.25 -35.81
N PHE A 74 16.75 16.35 -35.03
CA PHE A 74 17.03 14.92 -35.13
C PHE A 74 16.01 14.28 -36.07
N SER A 75 16.44 14.00 -37.30
CA SER A 75 15.71 13.20 -38.29
C SER A 75 15.79 11.71 -37.96
N ASP A 76 14.81 10.94 -38.44
CA ASP A 76 14.82 9.47 -38.37
C ASP A 76 15.99 8.85 -39.16
N ASP A 77 16.54 9.59 -40.12
CA ASP A 77 17.55 9.12 -41.07
C ASP A 77 18.99 9.47 -40.66
N LEU A 78 19.21 10.00 -39.45
CA LEU A 78 20.53 10.39 -38.98
C LEU A 78 21.43 9.17 -38.75
N ILE A 79 22.31 8.87 -39.70
CA ILE A 79 23.26 7.76 -39.63
C ILE A 79 24.55 8.22 -38.96
N ILE A 80 24.89 7.56 -37.84
CA ILE A 80 26.13 7.78 -37.10
C ILE A 80 26.88 6.44 -37.00
N ASN A 81 28.20 6.49 -36.82
CA ASN A 81 29.00 5.31 -36.51
C ASN A 81 28.44 4.59 -35.27
N LYS A 82 28.17 3.28 -35.40
CA LYS A 82 27.65 2.45 -34.30
C LYS A 82 28.60 2.39 -33.10
N ASN A 83 29.90 2.56 -33.33
CA ASN A 83 30.91 2.58 -32.27
C ASN A 83 31.16 4.00 -31.72
N CYS A 84 30.36 4.99 -32.13
CA CYS A 84 30.54 6.37 -31.71
C CYS A 84 30.06 6.63 -30.28
N GLU A 85 30.80 7.47 -29.56
CA GLU A 85 30.34 8.14 -28.35
C GLU A 85 29.81 9.55 -28.68
N LEU A 86 28.54 9.80 -28.39
CA LEU A 86 27.88 11.10 -28.54
C LEU A 86 27.83 11.82 -27.20
N ILE A 87 28.45 12.99 -27.11
CA ILE A 87 28.51 13.77 -25.87
C ILE A 87 27.88 15.14 -26.09
N PHE A 88 26.87 15.46 -25.30
CA PHE A 88 26.24 16.77 -25.23
C PHE A 88 26.58 17.41 -23.89
N GLU A 89 27.26 18.55 -23.90
CA GLU A 89 27.67 19.27 -22.69
C GLU A 89 27.06 20.67 -22.71
N LYS A 90 26.22 20.98 -21.71
CA LYS A 90 25.50 22.26 -21.60
C LYS A 90 24.65 22.57 -22.84
N CYS A 91 24.10 21.54 -23.47
CA CYS A 91 23.27 21.69 -24.64
C CYS A 91 21.80 21.86 -24.27
N THR A 92 21.03 22.50 -25.16
CA THR A 92 19.56 22.58 -25.05
C THR A 92 18.95 21.91 -26.26
N ILE A 93 18.14 20.89 -26.05
CA ILE A 93 17.40 20.16 -27.08
C ILE A 93 15.92 20.50 -26.93
N GLN A 94 15.44 21.34 -27.85
CA GLN A 94 14.05 21.74 -28.00
C GLN A 94 13.39 20.84 -29.04
N GLY A 95 12.26 20.25 -28.67
CA GLY A 95 11.58 19.22 -29.43
C GLY A 95 12.05 17.80 -29.12
N GLU A 96 11.87 16.92 -30.09
CA GLU A 96 12.06 15.48 -29.88
C GLU A 96 13.46 15.01 -30.26
N PHE A 97 14.02 14.15 -29.40
CA PHE A 97 15.22 13.37 -29.66
C PHE A 97 14.82 11.90 -29.73
N ARG A 98 14.80 11.33 -30.92
CA ARG A 98 14.65 9.88 -31.10
C ARG A 98 16.01 9.21 -30.85
N HIS A 99 16.03 8.12 -30.08
CA HIS A 99 17.27 7.39 -29.78
C HIS A 99 18.04 7.01 -31.06
N ILE A 100 19.34 7.28 -31.07
CA ILE A 100 20.26 6.93 -32.15
C ILE A 100 21.12 5.77 -31.68
N PHE A 101 21.15 4.68 -32.44
CA PHE A 101 21.93 3.51 -32.09
C PHE A 101 23.43 3.73 -32.29
N CYS A 102 24.13 3.98 -31.20
CA CYS A 102 25.58 4.12 -31.11
C CYS A 102 26.11 3.53 -29.80
N GLU A 103 27.43 3.57 -29.59
CA GLU A 103 28.05 2.96 -28.42
C GLU A 103 27.62 3.64 -27.13
N SER A 104 27.50 4.98 -27.17
CA SER A 104 27.13 5.76 -25.99
C SER A 104 26.51 7.10 -26.35
N ILE A 105 25.48 7.50 -25.60
CA ILE A 105 24.92 8.85 -25.61
C ILE A 105 24.97 9.42 -24.20
N ILE A 106 25.69 10.53 -24.04
CA ILE A 106 25.90 11.17 -22.74
C ILE A 106 25.46 12.64 -22.79
N PHE A 107 24.49 12.99 -21.96
CA PHE A 107 24.08 14.36 -21.68
C PHE A 107 24.68 14.83 -20.36
N LYS A 108 25.43 15.93 -20.38
CA LYS A 108 26.05 16.56 -19.20
C LYS A 108 25.53 17.97 -19.07
N ASP A 109 24.96 18.31 -17.91
CA ASP A 109 24.44 19.64 -17.61
C ASP A 109 23.52 20.20 -18.71
N SER A 110 22.81 19.33 -19.42
CA SER A 110 22.02 19.66 -20.61
C SER A 110 20.51 19.68 -20.29
N GLU A 111 19.73 20.30 -21.17
CA GLU A 111 18.27 20.38 -21.06
C GLU A 111 17.63 19.70 -22.27
N ILE A 112 16.76 18.73 -22.02
CA ILE A 112 16.11 17.92 -23.04
C ILE A 112 14.60 17.97 -22.85
N GLU A 113 13.88 18.38 -23.89
CA GLU A 113 12.41 18.46 -23.84
C GLU A 113 11.76 17.08 -23.96
N ARG A 114 12.15 16.27 -24.96
CA ARG A 114 11.64 14.91 -25.13
C ARG A 114 12.72 13.98 -25.66
N TYR A 115 12.92 12.85 -24.99
CA TYR A 115 13.74 11.75 -25.45
C TYR A 115 12.88 10.52 -25.57
N TYR A 116 12.86 9.86 -26.74
CA TYR A 116 12.03 8.68 -26.90
C TYR A 116 12.64 7.59 -27.78
N PHE A 117 12.23 6.36 -27.49
CA PHE A 117 12.48 5.19 -28.30
C PHE A 117 11.39 4.16 -28.10
N ASN A 118 10.80 3.66 -29.19
CA ASN A 118 9.80 2.62 -29.15
C ASN A 118 10.25 1.42 -29.99
N ASN A 119 10.37 0.26 -29.33
CA ASN A 119 10.52 -1.03 -29.97
C ASN A 119 9.28 -1.90 -29.69
N PRO A 120 8.38 -2.09 -30.68
CA PRO A 120 7.17 -2.88 -30.51
C PRO A 120 7.42 -4.39 -30.57
N SER A 121 8.67 -4.84 -30.83
CA SER A 121 9.02 -6.26 -30.87
C SER A 121 9.01 -6.90 -29.48
N GLU A 122 8.77 -8.21 -29.43
CA GLU A 122 8.99 -9.01 -28.21
C GLU A 122 10.47 -9.03 -27.83
N ASP A 123 11.36 -9.06 -28.82
CA ASP A 123 12.81 -8.99 -28.63
C ASP A 123 13.23 -7.59 -28.22
N LYS A 124 13.80 -7.46 -27.01
CA LYS A 124 14.29 -6.18 -26.49
C LYS A 124 15.59 -5.76 -27.17
N ILE A 125 15.73 -4.46 -27.46
CA ILE A 125 16.94 -3.90 -28.08
C ILE A 125 17.89 -3.39 -27.00
N GLU A 126 19.17 -3.74 -27.13
CA GLU A 126 20.20 -3.29 -26.20
C GLU A 126 20.60 -1.83 -26.43
N ILE A 127 20.53 -1.03 -25.36
CA ILE A 127 21.13 0.29 -25.27
C ILE A 127 22.34 0.16 -24.32
N LYS A 128 23.53 0.22 -24.90
CA LYS A 128 24.80 0.01 -24.20
C LYS A 128 25.07 1.10 -23.15
N ASP A 129 24.92 2.36 -23.54
CA ASP A 129 25.15 3.50 -22.66
C ASP A 129 24.26 4.68 -23.04
N LEU A 130 23.37 5.06 -22.13
CA LEU A 130 22.56 6.26 -22.20
C LEU A 130 22.60 6.89 -20.81
N LEU A 131 23.25 8.04 -20.70
CA LEU A 131 23.49 8.70 -19.41
C LEU A 131 23.04 10.16 -19.44
N PHE A 132 22.16 10.49 -18.51
CA PHE A 132 21.79 11.87 -18.18
C PHE A 132 22.47 12.27 -16.88
N PHE A 133 23.55 13.04 -17.00
CA PHE A 133 24.36 13.51 -15.89
C PHE A 133 24.03 14.97 -15.56
N ASN A 134 23.50 15.23 -14.36
CA ASN A 134 23.07 16.57 -13.92
C ASN A 134 22.22 17.31 -14.98
N SER A 135 21.37 16.59 -15.71
CA SER A 135 20.65 17.13 -16.86
C SER A 135 19.15 17.20 -16.56
N LYS A 136 18.46 18.19 -17.15
CA LYS A 136 17.00 18.27 -17.14
C LYS A 136 16.44 17.40 -18.25
N ILE A 137 15.43 16.59 -17.95
CA ILE A 137 14.68 15.83 -18.94
C ILE A 137 13.21 16.03 -18.63
N ASP A 138 12.49 16.72 -19.50
CA ASP A 138 11.06 16.92 -19.31
C ASP A 138 10.31 15.60 -19.56
N ASN A 139 10.57 14.93 -20.68
CA ASN A 139 9.93 13.65 -21.02
C ASN A 139 10.96 12.60 -21.49
N LEU A 140 10.97 11.42 -20.87
CA LEU A 140 11.80 10.28 -21.24
C LEU A 140 10.93 9.04 -21.42
N GLU A 141 10.87 8.52 -22.64
CA GLU A 141 10.02 7.39 -23.00
C GLU A 141 10.85 6.29 -23.67
N LEU A 142 11.07 5.17 -23.01
CA LEU A 142 11.74 4.00 -23.59
C LEU A 142 10.82 2.79 -23.50
N GLU A 143 10.64 2.11 -24.63
CA GLU A 143 9.87 0.87 -24.70
C GLU A 143 10.68 -0.25 -25.37
N GLY A 144 10.66 -1.44 -24.76
CA GLY A 144 11.25 -2.64 -25.34
C GLY A 144 12.79 -2.61 -25.40
N VAL A 145 13.46 -2.08 -24.38
CA VAL A 145 14.92 -1.94 -24.34
C VAL A 145 15.58 -2.68 -23.18
N VAL A 146 16.87 -3.03 -23.35
CA VAL A 146 17.77 -3.47 -22.29
C VAL A 146 18.77 -2.34 -21.97
N LEU A 147 18.71 -1.78 -20.76
CA LEU A 147 19.61 -0.74 -20.29
C LEU A 147 20.78 -1.37 -19.52
N LYS A 148 21.96 -1.36 -20.13
CA LYS A 148 23.19 -1.95 -19.55
C LYS A 148 23.92 -1.05 -18.55
N LYS A 149 23.60 0.24 -18.56
CA LYS A 149 24.22 1.27 -17.71
C LYS A 149 23.18 2.13 -17.01
N GLN A 150 23.66 2.88 -16.02
CA GLN A 150 22.83 3.78 -15.22
C GLN A 150 22.29 4.92 -16.09
N LEU A 151 20.97 5.09 -16.10
CA LEU A 151 20.27 6.05 -16.95
C LEU A 151 20.44 7.49 -16.47
N ILE A 152 20.24 7.74 -15.17
CA ILE A 152 20.27 9.08 -14.57
C ILE A 152 21.31 9.09 -13.44
N LYS A 153 22.17 10.10 -13.44
CA LYS A 153 23.16 10.30 -12.38
C LYS A 153 23.26 11.78 -12.02
N ASN A 154 22.97 12.08 -10.76
CA ASN A 154 23.01 13.44 -10.24
C ASN A 154 24.06 13.56 -9.13
N ASN A 155 24.78 14.68 -9.11
CA ASN A 155 25.65 15.07 -8.01
C ASN A 155 24.84 15.71 -6.87
N ASN A 156 25.44 15.81 -5.69
CA ASN A 156 24.77 16.35 -4.50
C ASN A 156 24.29 17.81 -4.66
N ASN A 157 24.88 18.58 -5.57
CA ASN A 157 24.55 20.00 -5.81
C ASN A 157 23.79 20.20 -7.13
N ILE A 158 22.85 19.30 -7.46
CA ILE A 158 22.02 19.48 -8.65
C ILE A 158 21.17 20.75 -8.50
N LYS A 159 21.16 21.59 -9.55
CA LYS A 159 20.38 22.83 -9.60
C LYS A 159 18.89 22.48 -9.47
N GLU A 160 18.12 23.29 -8.74
CA GLU A 160 16.68 23.05 -8.53
C GLU A 160 15.92 22.86 -9.84
N LYS A 161 16.28 23.61 -10.90
CA LYS A 161 15.69 23.47 -12.24
C LYS A 161 15.84 22.08 -12.88
N PHE A 162 16.70 21.22 -12.36
CA PHE A 162 16.95 19.85 -12.84
C PHE A 162 16.34 18.77 -11.93
N LYS A 163 15.59 19.16 -10.88
CA LYS A 163 14.89 18.27 -9.95
C LYS A 163 13.42 18.03 -10.33
N GLU A 164 13.12 18.05 -11.61
CA GLU A 164 11.77 17.83 -12.13
C GLU A 164 11.83 17.05 -13.44
N ILE A 165 10.98 16.03 -13.54
CA ILE A 165 10.70 15.30 -14.78
C ILE A 165 9.18 15.27 -14.93
N LYS A 166 8.65 15.68 -16.09
CA LYS A 166 7.20 15.60 -16.34
C LYS A 166 6.80 14.16 -16.58
N SER A 167 7.51 13.43 -17.43
CA SER A 167 7.19 12.03 -17.75
C SER A 167 8.44 11.16 -17.81
N LEU A 168 8.44 10.06 -17.06
CA LEU A 168 9.46 9.01 -17.07
C LEU A 168 8.79 7.65 -17.30
N ILE A 169 8.86 7.17 -18.54
CA ILE A 169 8.19 5.96 -18.99
C ILE A 169 9.23 4.95 -19.45
N LEU A 170 9.31 3.82 -18.77
CA LEU A 170 10.12 2.66 -19.13
C LEU A 170 9.21 1.43 -19.22
N LYS A 171 8.71 1.13 -20.42
CA LYS A 171 7.75 0.05 -20.65
C LYS A 171 8.41 -1.17 -21.26
N ASN A 172 8.08 -2.35 -20.74
CA ASN A 172 8.65 -3.61 -21.24
C ASN A 172 10.20 -3.56 -21.30
N CYS A 173 10.85 -2.88 -20.35
CA CYS A 173 12.30 -2.72 -20.31
C CYS A 173 12.96 -3.79 -19.45
N SER A 174 14.25 -4.02 -19.64
CA SER A 174 15.12 -4.72 -18.68
C SER A 174 16.25 -3.77 -18.28
N ILE A 175 16.45 -3.59 -16.97
CA ILE A 175 17.41 -2.65 -16.41
C ILE A 175 18.44 -3.44 -15.60
N GLU A 176 19.70 -3.39 -16.03
CA GLU A 176 20.81 -4.19 -15.45
C GLU A 176 21.74 -3.39 -14.52
N LYS A 177 21.44 -2.10 -14.30
CA LYS A 177 22.19 -1.23 -13.38
C LYS A 177 21.26 -0.38 -12.54
N ASN A 178 21.80 0.06 -11.40
CA ASN A 178 21.08 0.84 -10.40
C ASN A 178 20.28 1.99 -11.04
N PHE A 179 19.01 2.05 -10.66
CA PHE A 179 18.09 3.10 -11.05
C PHE A 179 17.85 3.99 -9.84
N ILE A 180 18.46 5.16 -9.83
CA ILE A 180 18.51 6.03 -8.64
C ILE A 180 17.94 7.40 -9.01
N ILE A 181 16.81 7.72 -8.40
CA ILE A 181 16.18 9.04 -8.36
C ILE A 181 16.06 9.42 -6.89
N ASP A 182 16.86 10.40 -6.48
CA ASP A 182 17.04 10.82 -5.11
C ASP A 182 17.17 12.36 -5.12
N SER A 183 16.55 13.01 -4.14
CA SER A 183 16.94 14.37 -3.80
C SER A 183 18.09 14.34 -2.80
N SER A 184 19.23 14.91 -3.21
CA SER A 184 20.47 14.92 -2.44
C SER A 184 20.36 15.52 -1.03
N GLU A 185 19.29 16.28 -0.76
CA GLU A 185 19.01 16.86 0.54
C GLU A 185 18.10 15.94 1.36
N ARG A 186 18.75 15.03 2.11
CA ARG A 186 18.11 14.03 3.00
C ARG A 186 17.46 14.59 4.27
N LYS A 187 17.04 15.86 4.27
CA LYS A 187 16.42 16.50 5.45
C LYS A 187 14.91 16.55 5.28
N LYS A 188 14.22 15.98 6.27
CA LYS A 188 12.75 15.85 6.39
C LYS A 188 11.97 17.17 6.27
N GLU A 189 12.63 18.31 6.44
CA GLU A 189 11.99 19.62 6.66
C GLU A 189 11.83 20.51 5.42
N ASN A 190 12.47 20.20 4.28
CA ASN A 190 12.44 21.08 3.09
C ASN A 190 11.66 20.47 1.92
N ASP A 191 10.32 20.54 1.97
CA ASP A 191 9.43 20.09 0.90
C ASP A 191 9.74 20.77 -0.46
N SER A 192 10.26 22.00 -0.46
CA SER A 192 10.62 22.73 -1.69
C SER A 192 11.77 22.12 -2.51
N LYS A 193 12.50 21.15 -1.94
CA LYS A 193 13.73 20.61 -2.53
C LYS A 193 13.62 19.15 -2.98
N ARG A 194 12.43 18.56 -2.88
CA ARG A 194 12.14 17.17 -3.27
C ARG A 194 12.19 17.03 -4.79
N PHE A 195 12.53 15.84 -5.27
CA PHE A 195 12.56 15.56 -6.70
C PHE A 195 11.13 15.33 -7.19
N LYS A 196 10.69 16.07 -8.21
CA LYS A 196 9.30 16.01 -8.68
C LYS A 196 9.16 15.16 -9.93
N ILE A 197 8.19 14.25 -9.95
CA ILE A 197 7.82 13.47 -11.13
C ILE A 197 6.32 13.57 -11.34
N THR A 198 5.87 14.07 -12.49
CA THR A 198 4.43 14.11 -12.77
C THR A 198 3.89 12.73 -13.15
N GLU A 199 4.59 11.99 -14.01
CA GLU A 199 4.22 10.62 -14.39
C GLU A 199 5.45 9.70 -14.39
N LEU A 200 5.35 8.58 -13.66
CA LEU A 200 6.31 7.49 -13.63
C LEU A 200 5.60 6.21 -14.05
N ASP A 201 6.02 5.58 -15.14
CA ASP A 201 5.43 4.34 -15.63
C ASP A 201 6.52 3.30 -15.92
N LEU A 202 6.55 2.24 -15.12
CA LEU A 202 7.51 1.14 -15.21
C LEU A 202 6.83 -0.18 -15.63
N THR A 203 5.68 -0.09 -16.30
CA THR A 203 4.84 -1.23 -16.64
C THR A 203 5.61 -2.32 -17.40
N ASN A 204 5.43 -3.58 -16.98
CA ASN A 204 6.07 -4.77 -17.58
C ASN A 204 7.62 -4.73 -17.59
N SER A 205 8.24 -3.85 -16.81
CA SER A 205 9.70 -3.74 -16.75
C SER A 205 10.31 -4.63 -15.67
N THR A 206 11.55 -5.08 -15.91
CA THR A 206 12.31 -5.89 -14.96
C THR A 206 13.60 -5.16 -14.57
N PHE A 207 13.80 -4.97 -13.26
CA PHE A 207 15.07 -4.53 -12.69
C PHE A 207 15.82 -5.79 -12.25
N GLU A 208 16.87 -6.12 -13.00
CA GLU A 208 17.57 -7.40 -12.92
C GLU A 208 18.34 -7.57 -11.60
N GLU A 209 18.86 -8.77 -11.35
CA GLU A 209 19.64 -9.04 -10.15
C GLU A 209 20.82 -8.06 -10.00
N ASN A 210 21.16 -7.72 -8.75
CA ASN A 210 22.18 -6.71 -8.42
C ASN A 210 21.84 -5.28 -8.90
N THR A 211 20.60 -5.03 -9.32
CA THR A 211 20.08 -3.69 -9.64
C THR A 211 19.27 -3.13 -8.47
N LYS A 212 19.76 -2.05 -7.87
CA LYS A 212 19.04 -1.33 -6.83
C LYS A 212 18.18 -0.23 -7.44
N VAL A 213 16.90 -0.24 -7.12
CA VAL A 213 15.96 0.84 -7.42
C VAL A 213 15.80 1.70 -6.18
N LYS A 214 16.11 2.99 -6.31
CA LYS A 214 15.93 3.99 -5.26
C LYS A 214 15.16 5.16 -5.83
N ILE A 215 13.94 5.35 -5.36
CA ILE A 215 13.08 6.48 -5.67
C ILE A 215 12.74 7.12 -4.34
N GLN A 216 13.69 7.87 -3.80
CA GLN A 216 13.68 8.36 -2.42
C GLN A 216 13.47 9.87 -2.39
N PHE A 217 12.76 10.37 -1.38
CA PHE A 217 12.51 11.81 -1.21
C PHE A 217 11.89 12.47 -2.46
N CYS A 218 11.02 11.74 -3.16
CA CYS A 218 10.36 12.19 -4.39
C CYS A 218 8.91 12.63 -4.11
N ASP A 219 8.40 13.59 -4.87
CA ASP A 219 6.98 13.91 -4.98
C ASP A 219 6.50 13.44 -6.34
N ILE A 220 5.62 12.44 -6.34
CA ILE A 220 5.19 11.74 -7.54
C ILE A 220 3.68 11.90 -7.69
N ASN A 221 3.23 12.55 -8.75
CA ASN A 221 1.80 12.74 -8.97
C ASN A 221 1.14 11.42 -9.40
N LYS A 222 1.71 10.71 -10.37
CA LYS A 222 1.20 9.40 -10.81
C LYS A 222 2.31 8.39 -11.01
N ALA A 223 2.18 7.21 -10.42
CA ALA A 223 3.13 6.10 -10.57
C ALA A 223 2.43 4.79 -10.95
N ILE A 224 2.95 4.08 -11.95
CA ILE A 224 2.44 2.77 -12.39
C ILE A 224 3.58 1.76 -12.37
N PHE A 225 3.45 0.72 -11.54
CA PHE A 225 4.39 -0.40 -11.42
C PHE A 225 3.73 -1.74 -11.82
N TYR A 226 2.69 -1.67 -12.66
CA TYR A 226 1.91 -2.83 -13.07
C TYR A 226 2.80 -3.91 -13.70
N ASN A 227 2.77 -5.12 -13.12
CA ASN A 227 3.58 -6.26 -13.58
C ASN A 227 5.10 -5.95 -13.69
N THR A 228 5.60 -5.01 -12.87
CA THR A 228 7.02 -4.71 -12.74
C THR A 228 7.69 -5.74 -11.81
N LYS A 229 8.96 -6.07 -12.09
CA LYS A 229 9.76 -6.97 -11.24
C LYS A 229 10.99 -6.26 -10.68
N PHE A 230 11.14 -6.30 -9.37
CA PHE A 230 12.31 -5.81 -8.65
C PHE A 230 13.06 -7.00 -8.04
N LYS A 231 14.12 -7.46 -8.71
CA LYS A 231 14.88 -8.65 -8.29
C LYS A 231 15.83 -8.43 -7.10
N ASP A 232 16.03 -7.18 -6.70
CA ASP A 232 16.91 -6.82 -5.58
C ASP A 232 16.23 -5.80 -4.65
N LEU A 233 16.85 -4.65 -4.38
CA LEU A 233 16.27 -3.58 -3.57
C LEU A 233 15.32 -2.70 -4.41
N ALA A 234 14.09 -2.51 -3.92
CA ALA A 234 13.19 -1.43 -4.33
C ALA A 234 12.93 -0.51 -3.14
N ASP A 235 13.40 0.73 -3.21
CA ASP A 235 13.41 1.65 -2.07
C ASP A 235 12.69 2.94 -2.41
N PHE A 236 11.51 3.12 -1.82
CA PHE A 236 10.63 4.27 -1.97
C PHE A 236 10.65 5.19 -0.74
N TYR A 237 11.70 5.10 0.09
CA TYR A 237 11.81 5.77 1.38
C TYR A 237 11.50 7.27 1.30
N GLN A 238 10.61 7.72 2.19
CA GLN A 238 10.18 9.12 2.30
C GLN A 238 9.67 9.73 0.99
N SER A 239 9.14 8.94 0.06
CA SER A 239 8.49 9.45 -1.16
C SER A 239 6.98 9.63 -0.98
N LYS A 240 6.42 10.61 -1.69
CA LYS A 240 5.00 10.98 -1.67
C LYS A 240 4.37 10.60 -3.01
N PHE A 241 3.19 9.98 -2.97
CA PHE A 241 2.45 9.53 -4.14
C PHE A 241 1.01 10.06 -4.10
N GLU A 242 0.60 10.85 -5.10
CA GLU A 242 -0.80 11.26 -5.25
C GLU A 242 -1.64 10.14 -5.87
N GLU A 243 -1.09 9.37 -6.81
CA GLU A 243 -1.67 8.14 -7.36
C GLU A 243 -0.58 7.08 -7.55
N VAL A 244 -0.85 5.84 -7.14
CA VAL A 244 0.07 4.71 -7.38
C VAL A 244 -0.64 3.37 -7.56
N ASP A 245 -0.13 2.53 -8.45
CA ASP A 245 -0.56 1.14 -8.62
C ASP A 245 0.62 0.16 -8.61
N PHE A 246 0.60 -0.79 -7.68
CA PHE A 246 1.57 -1.89 -7.56
C PHE A 246 0.93 -3.25 -7.88
N GLU A 247 -0.23 -3.28 -8.55
CA GLU A 247 -0.87 -4.53 -8.92
C GLU A 247 0.07 -5.43 -9.74
N ARG A 248 0.18 -6.70 -9.33
CA ARG A 248 1.06 -7.72 -9.93
C ARG A 248 2.55 -7.39 -9.93
N THR A 249 3.00 -6.43 -9.12
CA THR A 249 4.43 -6.19 -8.93
C THR A 249 5.08 -7.35 -8.14
N ASP A 250 6.28 -7.77 -8.53
CA ASP A 250 7.09 -8.74 -7.76
C ASP A 250 8.28 -8.02 -7.11
N PHE A 251 8.37 -8.09 -5.78
CA PHE A 251 9.51 -7.66 -4.96
C PHE A 251 10.25 -8.89 -4.45
N GLU A 252 11.40 -9.24 -5.04
CA GLU A 252 12.04 -10.54 -4.78
C GLU A 252 12.93 -10.54 -3.52
N LYS A 253 13.60 -9.43 -3.18
CA LYS A 253 14.51 -9.37 -2.01
C LYS A 253 14.08 -8.39 -0.93
N ILE A 254 14.10 -7.08 -1.21
CA ILE A 254 13.79 -6.06 -0.20
C ILE A 254 12.96 -4.95 -0.85
N SER A 255 11.80 -4.66 -0.27
CA SER A 255 10.98 -3.49 -0.63
C SER A 255 10.82 -2.56 0.57
N VAL A 256 11.19 -1.30 0.41
CA VAL A 256 11.14 -0.28 1.47
C VAL A 256 10.13 0.79 1.10
N PHE A 257 9.10 0.94 1.92
CA PHE A 257 8.07 2.00 1.86
C PHE A 257 8.10 2.86 3.12
N SER A 258 9.20 2.81 3.87
CA SER A 258 9.26 3.43 5.19
C SER A 258 9.14 4.94 5.08
N GLU A 259 8.29 5.51 5.92
CA GLU A 259 7.98 6.94 5.94
C GLU A 259 7.47 7.50 4.60
N SER A 260 7.02 6.65 3.68
CA SER A 260 6.35 7.08 2.44
C SER A 260 4.92 7.52 2.75
N GLU A 261 4.42 8.50 1.97
CA GLU A 261 3.04 8.98 2.07
C GLU A 261 2.29 8.67 0.78
N PHE A 262 1.16 7.99 0.91
CA PHE A 262 0.26 7.64 -0.18
C PHE A 262 -1.04 8.42 0.01
N ASN A 263 -1.20 9.47 -0.80
CA ASN A 263 -2.38 10.33 -0.79
C ASN A 263 -3.55 9.72 -1.61
N CYS A 264 -3.56 8.40 -1.75
CA CYS A 264 -4.49 7.61 -2.54
C CYS A 264 -4.84 6.27 -1.87
N THR A 265 -5.70 5.51 -2.55
CA THR A 265 -5.87 4.07 -2.29
C THR A 265 -4.63 3.33 -2.76
N LEU A 266 -3.99 2.60 -1.87
CA LEU A 266 -2.75 1.87 -2.14
C LEU A 266 -3.05 0.43 -2.54
N ASN A 267 -2.92 0.13 -3.83
CA ASN A 267 -3.25 -1.17 -4.41
C ASN A 267 -2.03 -2.09 -4.55
N PHE A 268 -2.01 -3.18 -3.79
CA PHE A 268 -1.04 -4.28 -3.86
C PHE A 268 -1.70 -5.62 -4.22
N LYS A 269 -2.77 -5.60 -5.03
CA LYS A 269 -3.42 -6.84 -5.47
C LYS A 269 -2.45 -7.70 -6.26
N TYR A 270 -2.41 -8.99 -5.93
CA TYR A 270 -1.53 -9.96 -6.60
C TYR A 270 -0.03 -9.61 -6.55
N THR A 271 0.37 -8.68 -5.68
CA THR A 271 1.77 -8.33 -5.47
C THR A 271 2.46 -9.46 -4.71
N LYS A 272 3.70 -9.78 -5.09
CA LYS A 272 4.52 -10.73 -4.35
C LYS A 272 5.64 -10.00 -3.61
N PHE A 273 5.70 -10.19 -2.31
CA PHE A 273 6.79 -9.80 -1.44
C PHE A 273 7.54 -11.08 -1.03
N LEU A 274 8.47 -11.52 -1.88
CA LEU A 274 9.20 -12.77 -1.67
C LEU A 274 10.32 -12.63 -0.63
N GLY A 275 10.77 -11.40 -0.40
CA GLY A 275 11.65 -11.06 0.71
C GLY A 275 11.05 -9.96 1.58
N LYS A 276 11.90 -9.29 2.37
CA LYS A 276 11.46 -8.37 3.42
C LYS A 276 10.72 -7.14 2.85
N ALA A 277 9.51 -6.91 3.34
CA ALA A 277 8.72 -5.72 3.04
C ALA A 277 8.66 -4.77 4.25
N ILE A 278 8.96 -3.49 4.09
CA ILE A 278 9.08 -2.53 5.20
C ILE A 278 8.14 -1.34 5.00
N PHE A 279 6.98 -1.39 5.65
CA PHE A 279 5.94 -0.35 5.70
C PHE A 279 5.98 0.47 6.99
N ARG A 280 7.14 0.50 7.65
CA ARG A 280 7.30 1.23 8.91
C ARG A 280 7.02 2.71 8.69
N ASP A 281 6.16 3.28 9.52
CA ASP A 281 5.82 4.71 9.47
C ASP A 281 5.19 5.17 8.16
N THR A 282 4.67 4.25 7.35
CA THR A 282 3.96 4.57 6.10
C THR A 282 2.60 5.22 6.40
N VAL A 283 2.25 6.24 5.62
CA VAL A 283 0.96 6.94 5.69
C VAL A 283 0.13 6.57 4.45
N VAL A 284 -1.11 6.11 4.64
CA VAL A 284 -2.05 5.80 3.55
C VAL A 284 -3.37 6.52 3.81
N SER A 285 -3.62 7.63 3.11
CA SER A 285 -4.83 8.43 3.33
C SER A 285 -6.11 7.74 2.81
N GLY A 286 -5.97 6.93 1.75
CA GLY A 286 -7.03 6.10 1.18
C GLY A 286 -7.14 4.72 1.83
N GLU A 287 -7.66 3.74 1.08
CA GLU A 287 -7.69 2.35 1.54
C GLU A 287 -6.40 1.60 1.17
N LEU A 288 -5.90 0.74 2.06
CA LEU A 288 -4.84 -0.22 1.76
C LEU A 288 -5.43 -1.55 1.26
N ASP A 289 -5.06 -1.99 0.07
CA ASP A 289 -5.51 -3.26 -0.51
C ASP A 289 -4.34 -4.24 -0.72
N LEU A 290 -4.26 -5.27 0.14
CA LEU A 290 -3.29 -6.35 0.08
C LEU A 290 -3.93 -7.68 -0.39
N ARG A 291 -5.09 -7.62 -1.08
CA ARG A 291 -5.83 -8.83 -1.47
C ARG A 291 -5.01 -9.72 -2.41
N ASN A 292 -4.99 -11.01 -2.13
CA ASN A 292 -4.21 -12.00 -2.89
C ASN A 292 -2.71 -11.63 -3.00
N SER A 293 -2.18 -10.78 -2.12
CA SER A 293 -0.74 -10.57 -2.03
C SER A 293 -0.08 -11.77 -1.37
N ILE A 294 1.16 -12.06 -1.76
CA ILE A 294 1.96 -13.15 -1.22
C ILE A 294 3.11 -12.56 -0.42
N PHE A 295 3.30 -13.02 0.81
CA PHE A 295 4.44 -12.67 1.66
C PHE A 295 5.16 -13.96 2.04
N ASP A 296 6.37 -14.18 1.51
CA ASP A 296 7.21 -15.35 1.85
C ASP A 296 8.15 -15.06 3.03
N ASP A 297 8.41 -13.78 3.32
CA ASP A 297 9.16 -13.30 4.47
C ASP A 297 8.32 -12.27 5.27
N GLU A 298 8.83 -11.84 6.43
CA GLU A 298 8.14 -10.91 7.32
C GLU A 298 7.93 -9.52 6.69
N ALA A 299 6.69 -9.03 6.77
CA ALA A 299 6.33 -7.66 6.44
C ALA A 299 6.21 -6.80 7.70
N ASN A 300 6.97 -5.73 7.79
CA ASN A 300 6.96 -4.81 8.92
C ASN A 300 5.93 -3.69 8.71
N PHE A 301 4.83 -3.71 9.46
CA PHE A 301 3.77 -2.70 9.42
C PHE A 301 3.77 -1.75 10.64
N LEU A 302 4.89 -1.66 11.35
CA LEU A 302 4.99 -0.86 12.58
C LEU A 302 4.59 0.60 12.32
N ASP A 303 3.63 1.08 13.11
CA ASP A 303 3.15 2.47 13.10
C ASP A 303 2.60 2.97 11.75
N ILE A 304 2.09 2.05 10.91
CA ILE A 304 1.32 2.38 9.71
C ILE A 304 0.03 3.12 10.09
N THR A 305 -0.32 4.20 9.37
CA THR A 305 -1.43 5.10 9.74
C THR A 305 -2.10 5.72 8.50
N SER A 306 -3.24 6.39 8.70
CA SER A 306 -3.93 7.19 7.68
C SER A 306 -3.65 8.69 7.70
N ILE A 307 -2.95 9.18 8.73
CA ILE A 307 -2.70 10.62 8.93
C ILE A 307 -1.20 10.91 8.87
N SER A 308 -0.82 12.01 8.22
CA SER A 308 0.58 12.44 8.17
C SER A 308 1.07 12.80 9.58
N ARG A 309 2.23 12.27 9.96
CA ARG A 309 2.83 12.53 11.28
C ARG A 309 3.21 14.00 11.45
N LYS A 310 3.60 14.66 10.36
CA LYS A 310 3.92 16.09 10.34
C LYS A 310 2.71 16.93 10.77
N GLU A 311 1.51 16.64 10.26
CA GLU A 311 0.29 17.33 10.72
C GLU A 311 -0.07 17.02 12.18
N TYR A 312 0.18 15.78 12.63
CA TYR A 312 -0.09 15.37 14.01
C TYR A 312 0.85 16.08 15.00
N ASP A 313 2.15 16.04 14.73
CA ASP A 313 3.22 16.64 15.55
C ASP A 313 3.11 18.19 15.56
N GLU A 314 2.84 18.82 14.41
CA GLU A 314 2.66 20.27 14.30
C GLU A 314 1.41 20.77 15.04
N LYS A 315 0.30 20.01 15.01
CA LYS A 315 -0.93 20.38 15.73
C LYS A 315 -0.79 20.21 17.25
N LEU A 316 -0.07 19.19 17.72
CA LEU A 316 -0.01 18.85 19.14
C LEU A 316 1.20 19.45 19.87
N LYS A 317 2.22 19.96 19.16
CA LYS A 317 3.51 20.43 19.72
C LYS A 317 4.18 19.40 20.64
N ASP A 318 3.83 18.13 20.50
CA ASP A 318 4.37 17.03 21.29
C ASP A 318 5.18 16.10 20.39
N TYR A 319 6.46 16.43 20.24
CA TYR A 319 7.42 15.68 19.45
C TYR A 319 7.90 14.37 20.13
N LYS A 320 7.29 13.97 21.26
CA LYS A 320 7.77 12.88 22.11
C LYS A 320 6.78 11.75 22.31
N PHE A 321 5.53 11.88 21.89
CA PHE A 321 4.53 10.84 22.09
C PHE A 321 3.83 10.51 20.78
N ILE A 322 4.06 9.28 20.29
CA ILE A 322 3.19 8.62 19.33
C ILE A 322 1.86 8.49 20.07
N GLY A 323 0.93 9.44 19.90
CA GLY A 323 -0.43 9.22 20.37
C GLY A 323 -0.99 7.97 19.68
N GLU A 324 -2.07 7.41 20.24
CA GLU A 324 -2.68 6.19 19.69
C GLU A 324 -2.77 6.31 18.17
N PRO A 325 -2.05 5.45 17.39
CA PRO A 325 -1.97 5.59 15.94
C PRO A 325 -3.39 5.76 15.41
N THR A 326 -3.71 6.70 14.52
CA THR A 326 -5.09 6.77 14.02
C THR A 326 -5.40 5.58 13.11
N ASP A 327 -6.65 5.11 13.12
CA ASP A 327 -7.04 3.91 12.35
C ASP A 327 -6.71 4.09 10.86
N ILE A 328 -5.93 3.17 10.28
CA ILE A 328 -5.78 3.03 8.83
C ILE A 328 -7.05 2.45 8.22
N ASN A 329 -7.43 2.92 7.04
CA ASN A 329 -8.50 2.29 6.27
C ASN A 329 -7.95 1.12 5.47
N VAL A 330 -8.53 -0.05 5.66
CA VAL A 330 -8.21 -1.26 4.90
C VAL A 330 -9.30 -1.48 3.84
N ALA A 331 -8.94 -1.91 2.63
CA ALA A 331 -9.93 -2.14 1.58
C ALA A 331 -10.83 -3.35 1.89
N ASN A 332 -10.26 -4.39 2.52
CA ASN A 332 -10.93 -5.66 2.72
C ASN A 332 -10.46 -6.41 3.97
N ARG A 333 -11.16 -7.51 4.27
CA ARG A 333 -10.89 -8.35 5.43
C ARG A 333 -9.49 -8.98 5.40
N GLU A 334 -9.01 -9.39 4.23
CA GLU A 334 -7.71 -10.01 4.07
C GLU A 334 -6.57 -9.04 4.41
N THR A 335 -6.64 -7.79 3.93
CA THR A 335 -5.70 -6.74 4.33
C THR A 335 -5.61 -6.60 5.86
N ALA A 336 -6.76 -6.49 6.54
CA ALA A 336 -6.80 -6.36 7.99
C ALA A 336 -6.13 -7.55 8.69
N ARG A 337 -6.38 -8.76 8.19
CA ARG A 337 -5.82 -10.00 8.73
C ARG A 337 -4.31 -10.08 8.55
N ILE A 338 -3.78 -9.66 7.40
CA ILE A 338 -2.33 -9.64 7.12
C ILE A 338 -1.62 -8.74 8.14
N ILE A 339 -2.10 -7.50 8.32
CA ILE A 339 -1.49 -6.55 9.26
C ILE A 339 -1.63 -7.03 10.71
N LYS A 340 -2.81 -7.55 11.07
CA LYS A 340 -3.03 -8.15 12.40
C LYS A 340 -2.01 -9.26 12.70
N ASN A 341 -1.80 -10.18 11.75
CA ASN A 341 -0.86 -11.29 11.93
C ASN A 341 0.57 -10.80 12.21
N PHE A 342 1.02 -9.72 11.57
CA PHE A 342 2.31 -9.10 11.88
C PHE A 342 2.40 -8.65 13.35
N TYR A 343 1.40 -7.92 13.84
CA TYR A 343 1.37 -7.45 15.23
C TYR A 343 1.25 -8.61 16.23
N ASP A 344 0.44 -9.63 15.93
CA ASP A 344 0.33 -10.85 16.73
C ASP A 344 1.68 -11.59 16.84
N ASN A 345 2.40 -11.74 15.71
CA ASN A 345 3.72 -12.37 15.67
C ASN A 345 4.78 -11.55 16.42
N SER A 346 4.65 -10.23 16.43
CA SER A 346 5.51 -9.30 17.17
C SER A 346 5.16 -9.20 18.67
N ASN A 347 4.18 -9.98 19.16
CA ASN A 347 3.61 -9.89 20.51
C ASN A 347 3.02 -8.51 20.86
N ASN A 348 2.72 -7.67 19.88
CA ASN A 348 2.07 -6.39 20.07
C ASN A 348 0.53 -6.55 19.98
N ILE A 349 -0.02 -7.12 21.06
CA ILE A 349 -1.41 -7.53 21.14
C ILE A 349 -2.38 -6.34 21.10
N ILE A 350 -1.96 -5.19 21.64
CA ILE A 350 -2.80 -3.99 21.66
C ILE A 350 -3.08 -3.54 20.22
N GLU A 351 -2.05 -3.41 19.40
CA GLU A 351 -2.23 -3.04 17.99
C GLU A 351 -2.92 -4.15 17.20
N ALA A 352 -2.59 -5.43 17.45
CA ALA A 352 -3.28 -6.55 16.79
C ALA A 352 -4.81 -6.52 17.01
N ASN A 353 -5.27 -6.21 18.24
CA ASN A 353 -6.70 -6.09 18.54
C ASN A 353 -7.39 -4.99 17.71
N ARG A 354 -6.68 -3.91 17.38
CA ARG A 354 -7.21 -2.83 16.54
C ARG A 354 -7.45 -3.31 15.11
N PHE A 355 -6.49 -4.04 14.53
CA PHE A 355 -6.65 -4.64 13.20
C PHE A 355 -7.68 -5.78 13.19
N TYR A 356 -7.84 -6.49 14.32
CA TYR A 356 -8.95 -7.44 14.47
C TYR A 356 -10.32 -6.75 14.40
N LYS A 357 -10.50 -5.58 15.05
CA LYS A 357 -11.73 -4.79 14.93
C LYS A 357 -12.01 -4.39 13.48
N LEU A 358 -10.98 -3.97 12.73
CA LEU A 358 -11.09 -3.68 11.30
C LEU A 358 -11.48 -4.92 10.47
N GLU A 359 -10.86 -6.08 10.74
CA GLU A 359 -11.19 -7.36 10.11
C GLU A 359 -12.68 -7.69 10.30
N MET A 360 -13.19 -7.55 11.53
CA MET A 360 -14.59 -7.84 11.84
C MET A 360 -15.56 -6.85 11.19
N ASN A 361 -15.20 -5.57 11.10
CA ASN A 361 -15.99 -4.57 10.39
C ASN A 361 -16.12 -4.91 8.89
N LYS A 362 -15.01 -5.26 8.22
CA LYS A 362 -15.05 -5.64 6.80
C LYS A 362 -15.81 -6.96 6.57
N ARG A 363 -15.70 -7.92 7.50
CA ARG A 363 -16.55 -9.12 7.49
C ARG A 363 -18.04 -8.80 7.61
N MET A 364 -18.40 -7.79 8.42
CA MET A 364 -19.79 -7.33 8.52
C MET A 364 -20.28 -6.74 7.18
N ASP A 365 -19.42 -5.99 6.49
CA ASP A 365 -19.76 -5.41 5.19
C ASP A 365 -19.97 -6.51 4.13
N GLU A 366 -19.15 -7.57 4.13
CA GLU A 366 -19.38 -8.76 3.29
C GLU A 366 -20.78 -9.37 3.54
N TYR A 367 -21.20 -9.49 4.80
CA TYR A 367 -22.53 -10.01 5.15
C TYR A 367 -23.69 -9.09 4.71
N LYS A 368 -23.48 -7.77 4.62
CA LYS A 368 -24.51 -6.83 4.11
C LYS A 368 -24.77 -7.04 2.62
N LEU A 369 -23.78 -7.51 1.87
CA LEU A 369 -23.87 -7.76 0.43
C LEU A 369 -24.53 -9.12 0.08
N LEU A 370 -24.75 -10.01 1.07
CA LEU A 370 -25.37 -11.31 0.84
C LEU A 370 -26.88 -11.22 0.54
N LYS A 371 -27.35 -12.09 -0.36
CA LYS A 371 -28.78 -12.31 -0.63
C LYS A 371 -29.46 -13.03 0.55
N ARG A 372 -30.74 -12.74 0.80
CA ARG A 372 -31.50 -13.22 1.97
C ARG A 372 -31.65 -14.75 2.10
N SER A 373 -31.48 -15.52 1.02
CA SER A 373 -31.68 -16.98 0.99
C SER A 373 -30.39 -17.80 1.13
N ASP A 374 -29.29 -17.16 1.52
CA ASP A 374 -27.99 -17.81 1.64
C ASP A 374 -27.90 -18.58 2.98
N TYR A 375 -27.35 -19.80 2.99
CA TYR A 375 -27.13 -20.57 4.23
C TYR A 375 -26.24 -19.80 5.24
N ARG A 376 -25.42 -18.88 4.74
CA ARG A 376 -24.62 -17.92 5.51
C ARG A 376 -25.46 -16.92 6.32
N THR A 377 -26.79 -16.93 6.20
CA THR A 377 -27.70 -16.09 7.00
C THR A 377 -27.66 -16.47 8.49
N PHE A 378 -27.53 -17.77 8.82
CA PHE A 378 -27.36 -18.19 10.21
C PHE A 378 -25.99 -17.74 10.77
N GLU A 379 -24.92 -17.87 9.98
CA GLU A 379 -23.61 -17.33 10.38
C GLU A 379 -23.65 -15.83 10.63
N ARG A 380 -24.36 -15.07 9.78
CA ARG A 380 -24.58 -13.65 9.96
C ARG A 380 -25.32 -13.36 11.27
N PHE A 381 -26.31 -14.16 11.64
CA PHE A 381 -27.01 -14.03 12.92
C PHE A 381 -26.08 -14.28 14.11
N VAL A 382 -25.30 -15.37 14.08
CA VAL A 382 -24.30 -15.68 15.10
C VAL A 382 -23.27 -14.53 15.20
N PHE A 383 -22.75 -14.07 14.07
CA PHE A 383 -21.82 -12.94 14.02
C PHE A 383 -22.40 -11.65 14.59
N TRP A 384 -23.67 -11.38 14.34
CA TRP A 384 -24.41 -10.27 14.92
C TRP A 384 -24.58 -10.40 16.43
N LEU A 385 -24.87 -11.62 16.95
CA LEU A 385 -24.89 -11.87 18.38
C LEU A 385 -23.53 -11.60 19.04
N HIS A 386 -22.41 -11.98 18.41
CA HIS A 386 -21.06 -11.66 18.90
C HIS A 386 -20.79 -10.15 18.94
N LYS A 387 -21.29 -9.41 17.94
CA LYS A 387 -21.18 -7.94 17.92
C LYS A 387 -21.95 -7.30 19.08
N ILE A 388 -23.19 -7.74 19.32
CA ILE A 388 -24.04 -7.15 20.38
C ILE A 388 -23.55 -7.53 21.77
N SER A 389 -23.14 -8.78 21.97
CA SER A 389 -22.77 -9.29 23.30
C SER A 389 -21.47 -8.69 23.81
N SER A 390 -20.51 -8.43 22.93
CA SER A 390 -19.14 -8.09 23.35
C SER A 390 -18.36 -7.25 22.33
N ASN A 391 -19.01 -6.76 21.27
CA ASN A 391 -18.35 -6.09 20.15
C ASN A 391 -17.23 -6.94 19.53
N HIS A 392 -17.54 -8.19 19.17
CA HIS A 392 -16.56 -9.18 18.71
C HIS A 392 -15.43 -9.39 19.73
N SER A 393 -15.83 -9.59 20.98
CA SER A 393 -14.92 -9.76 22.11
C SER A 393 -14.05 -8.55 22.44
N GLN A 394 -14.19 -7.40 21.78
CA GLN A 394 -13.38 -6.20 22.08
C GLN A 394 -13.83 -5.47 23.36
N SER A 395 -15.07 -5.64 23.83
CA SER A 395 -15.62 -4.95 25.00
C SER A 395 -16.07 -5.92 26.08
N TRP A 396 -15.24 -6.07 27.13
CA TRP A 396 -15.58 -6.90 28.28
C TRP A 396 -16.74 -6.31 29.10
N PHE A 397 -16.82 -4.97 29.20
CA PHE A 397 -17.86 -4.32 29.99
C PHE A 397 -19.24 -4.45 29.34
N LEU A 398 -19.31 -4.57 28.00
CA LEU A 398 -20.56 -4.88 27.30
C LEU A 398 -21.05 -6.30 27.62
N ALA A 399 -20.15 -7.28 27.65
CA ALA A 399 -20.49 -8.64 28.05
C ALA A 399 -20.94 -8.69 29.52
N PHE A 400 -20.25 -7.98 30.40
CA PHE A 400 -20.62 -7.83 31.80
C PHE A 400 -22.01 -7.18 31.96
N PHE A 401 -22.28 -6.11 31.21
CA PHE A 401 -23.58 -5.45 31.20
C PHE A 401 -24.71 -6.44 30.87
N TRP A 402 -24.56 -7.24 29.81
CA TRP A 402 -25.58 -8.22 29.43
C TRP A 402 -25.78 -9.30 30.49
N ILE A 403 -24.71 -9.76 31.16
CA ILE A 403 -24.83 -10.69 32.28
C ILE A 403 -25.69 -10.09 33.39
N MET A 404 -25.41 -8.84 33.79
CA MET A 404 -26.20 -8.14 34.82
C MET A 404 -27.65 -7.96 34.37
N PHE A 405 -27.86 -7.56 33.11
CA PHE A 405 -29.19 -7.36 32.52
C PHE A 405 -30.05 -8.63 32.55
N PHE A 406 -29.53 -9.73 31.99
CA PHE A 406 -30.27 -11.00 31.96
C PHE A 406 -30.48 -11.57 33.36
N THR A 407 -29.53 -11.35 34.28
CA THR A 407 -29.69 -11.86 35.65
C THR A 407 -30.73 -11.08 36.44
N PHE A 408 -30.74 -9.74 36.38
CA PHE A 408 -31.75 -8.93 37.06
C PHE A 408 -33.16 -9.23 36.53
N THR A 409 -33.30 -9.37 35.21
CA THR A 409 -34.60 -9.66 34.57
C THR A 409 -35.10 -11.06 34.92
N TYR A 410 -34.23 -12.08 34.85
CA TYR A 410 -34.59 -13.44 35.25
C TYR A 410 -34.95 -13.52 36.74
N SER A 411 -34.18 -12.88 37.61
CA SER A 411 -34.43 -12.87 39.06
C SER A 411 -35.75 -12.17 39.40
N ALA A 412 -36.05 -11.04 38.75
CA ALA A 412 -37.32 -10.34 38.91
C ALA A 412 -38.49 -11.21 38.45
N PHE A 413 -38.35 -11.87 37.30
CA PHE A 413 -39.36 -12.78 36.76
C PHE A 413 -39.61 -13.95 37.74
N MET A 414 -38.59 -14.69 38.14
CA MET A 414 -38.72 -15.86 39.01
C MET A 414 -39.28 -15.54 40.40
N ASN A 415 -38.90 -14.39 40.99
CA ASN A 415 -39.46 -13.97 42.28
C ASN A 415 -40.98 -13.72 42.19
N ASN A 416 -41.44 -13.12 41.08
CA ASN A 416 -42.87 -12.90 40.86
C ASN A 416 -43.65 -14.22 40.74
N PHE A 417 -43.05 -15.30 40.19
CA PHE A 417 -43.69 -16.63 40.17
C PHE A 417 -43.76 -17.31 41.54
N LYS A 418 -42.76 -17.09 42.41
CA LYS A 418 -42.66 -17.79 43.70
C LYS A 418 -43.69 -17.30 44.72
N TYR A 419 -44.08 -16.03 44.67
CA TYR A 419 -45.07 -15.44 45.59
C TYR A 419 -46.51 -15.93 45.33
N GLU A 420 -46.81 -16.47 44.15
CA GLU A 420 -48.19 -16.70 43.70
C GLU A 420 -48.68 -18.15 43.87
N TYR A 421 -47.81 -19.11 44.24
CA TYR A 421 -48.27 -20.46 44.58
C TYR A 421 -49.05 -20.51 45.91
N THR A 422 -49.10 -19.41 46.67
CA THR A 422 -49.57 -19.40 48.05
C THR A 422 -50.88 -18.66 48.32
N LEU A 423 -51.50 -17.93 47.39
CA LEU A 423 -52.82 -17.30 47.64
C LEU A 423 -53.57 -16.92 46.36
N ILE A 424 -54.78 -17.47 46.20
CA ILE A 424 -55.72 -17.17 45.09
C ILE A 424 -56.63 -16.01 45.51
N TYR A 425 -56.58 -14.86 44.80
CA TYR A 425 -57.71 -13.92 44.67
C TYR A 425 -57.55 -13.03 43.41
N ASN A 426 -58.66 -12.75 42.72
CA ASN A 426 -58.68 -12.11 41.39
C ASN A 426 -58.12 -10.68 41.31
N GLU A 427 -58.06 -9.94 42.42
CA GLU A 427 -57.46 -8.59 42.44
C GLU A 427 -55.92 -8.60 42.34
N PHE A 428 -55.26 -9.64 42.88
CA PHE A 428 -53.80 -9.79 42.82
C PHE A 428 -53.29 -10.12 41.41
N LEU A 429 -54.06 -10.86 40.61
CA LEU A 429 -53.72 -11.19 39.21
C LEU A 429 -53.54 -9.93 38.35
N SER A 430 -54.38 -8.91 38.55
CA SER A 430 -54.28 -7.65 37.81
C SER A 430 -52.98 -6.87 38.12
N GLN A 431 -52.60 -6.82 39.40
CA GLN A 431 -51.35 -6.22 39.87
C GLN A 431 -50.13 -7.01 39.39
N TYR A 432 -50.23 -8.33 39.31
CA TYR A 432 -49.20 -9.21 38.77
C TYR A 432 -48.96 -8.98 37.28
N PHE A 433 -50.01 -9.00 36.46
CA PHE A 433 -49.90 -8.70 35.03
C PHE A 433 -49.35 -7.30 34.79
N ALA A 434 -49.75 -6.31 35.61
CA ALA A 434 -49.19 -4.96 35.54
C ALA A 434 -47.68 -4.94 35.85
N LYS A 435 -47.22 -5.62 36.90
CA LYS A 435 -45.78 -5.71 37.23
C LYS A 435 -44.95 -6.39 36.13
N ILE A 436 -45.45 -7.49 35.55
CA ILE A 436 -44.79 -8.17 34.43
C ILE A 436 -44.76 -7.27 33.19
N PHE A 437 -45.87 -6.60 32.89
CA PHE A 437 -45.94 -5.68 31.77
C PHE A 437 -44.94 -4.52 31.93
N ILE A 438 -44.86 -3.93 33.12
CA ILE A 438 -43.88 -2.89 33.45
C ILE A 438 -42.44 -3.41 33.28
N LEU A 439 -42.14 -4.62 33.78
CA LEU A 439 -40.82 -5.24 33.61
C LEU A 439 -40.47 -5.39 32.12
N ILE A 440 -41.40 -5.91 31.30
CA ILE A 440 -41.21 -6.06 29.85
C ILE A 440 -40.97 -4.70 29.18
N CYS A 441 -41.75 -3.66 29.51
CA CYS A 441 -41.56 -2.31 28.97
C CYS A 441 -40.19 -1.74 29.32
N ILE A 442 -39.73 -1.87 30.56
CA ILE A 442 -38.41 -1.39 31.01
C ILE A 442 -37.30 -2.13 30.26
N VAL A 443 -37.41 -3.45 30.12
CA VAL A 443 -36.45 -4.31 29.41
C VAL A 443 -36.35 -3.90 27.94
N ILE A 444 -37.49 -3.73 27.26
CA ILE A 444 -37.52 -3.31 25.86
C ILE A 444 -36.92 -1.91 25.70
N MET A 445 -37.30 -0.97 26.56
CA MET A 445 -36.81 0.41 26.52
C MET A 445 -35.30 0.47 26.71
N LEU A 446 -34.76 -0.18 27.73
CA LEU A 446 -33.32 -0.19 28.00
C LEU A 446 -32.53 -0.89 26.89
N SER A 447 -33.04 -2.02 26.38
CA SER A 447 -32.42 -2.72 25.24
C SER A 447 -32.39 -1.85 23.99
N PHE A 448 -33.50 -1.14 23.71
CA PHE A 448 -33.60 -0.22 22.59
C PHE A 448 -32.61 0.95 22.72
N LEU A 449 -32.49 1.55 23.90
CA LEU A 449 -31.55 2.66 24.14
C LEU A 449 -30.09 2.23 23.95
N VAL A 450 -29.70 1.06 24.48
CA VAL A 450 -28.36 0.49 24.26
C VAL A 450 -28.12 0.24 22.78
N PHE A 451 -29.08 -0.37 22.08
CA PHE A 451 -28.95 -0.66 20.64
C PHE A 451 -28.86 0.62 19.80
N TRP A 452 -29.69 1.62 20.11
CA TRP A 452 -29.68 2.92 19.44
C TRP A 452 -28.33 3.62 19.63
N LYS A 453 -27.77 3.59 20.85
CA LYS A 453 -26.44 4.15 21.14
C LYS A 453 -25.33 3.40 20.41
N MET A 454 -25.37 2.06 20.39
CA MET A 454 -24.42 1.21 19.64
C MET A 454 -24.44 1.48 18.12
N LYS A 455 -25.58 1.88 17.56
CA LYS A 455 -25.71 2.20 16.14
C LYS A 455 -25.14 3.59 15.80
N ASN A 456 -25.30 4.56 16.69
CA ASN A 456 -24.95 5.96 16.43
C ASN A 456 -23.52 6.32 16.84
N GLU A 457 -22.91 5.64 17.82
CA GLU A 457 -21.56 5.96 18.29
C GLU A 457 -20.55 4.84 18.02
N LYS A 458 -19.36 5.22 17.52
CA LYS A 458 -18.24 4.29 17.30
C LYS A 458 -17.68 3.73 18.62
N ASN A 459 -17.83 4.48 19.72
CA ASN A 459 -17.38 4.12 21.06
C ASN A 459 -18.57 4.18 22.02
N LEU A 460 -19.01 3.02 22.50
CA LEU A 460 -20.03 2.95 23.53
C LEU A 460 -19.48 3.55 24.84
N LEU A 461 -20.04 4.67 25.31
CA LEU A 461 -19.63 5.25 26.58
C LEU A 461 -19.94 4.29 27.73
N TYR A 462 -18.91 3.82 28.43
CA TYR A 462 -19.05 2.98 29.62
C TYR A 462 -19.95 3.62 30.69
N SER A 463 -19.95 4.94 30.80
CA SER A 463 -20.85 5.69 31.70
C SER A 463 -22.33 5.41 31.43
N PHE A 464 -22.72 5.23 30.16
CA PHE A 464 -24.12 4.95 29.81
C PHE A 464 -24.53 3.52 30.20
N LEU A 465 -23.65 2.54 29.96
CA LEU A 465 -23.88 1.16 30.41
C LEU A 465 -23.97 1.09 31.93
N PHE A 466 -23.09 1.79 32.64
CA PHE A 466 -23.10 1.85 34.09
C PHE A 466 -24.42 2.45 34.63
N PHE A 467 -24.86 3.57 34.07
CA PHE A 467 -26.16 4.16 34.41
C PHE A 467 -27.32 3.19 34.16
N SER A 468 -27.29 2.46 33.05
CA SER A 468 -28.30 1.45 32.72
C SER A 468 -28.36 0.32 33.75
N ILE A 469 -27.21 -0.12 34.29
CA ILE A 469 -27.14 -1.12 35.38
C ILE A 469 -27.79 -0.58 36.65
N ILE A 470 -27.56 0.69 36.99
CA ILE A 470 -28.20 1.33 38.15
C ILE A 470 -29.72 1.35 37.97
N CYS A 471 -30.22 1.73 36.79
CA CYS A 471 -31.64 1.71 36.50
C CYS A 471 -32.25 0.30 36.63
N LEU A 472 -31.53 -0.74 36.16
CA LEU A 472 -31.96 -2.13 36.30
C LEU A 472 -32.05 -2.55 37.77
N TYR A 473 -31.07 -2.17 38.59
CA TYR A 473 -31.07 -2.43 40.01
C TYR A 473 -32.26 -1.76 40.73
N LEU A 474 -32.53 -0.49 40.43
CA LEU A 474 -33.66 0.24 41.00
C LEU A 474 -35.00 -0.39 40.60
N ALA A 475 -35.16 -0.74 39.32
CA ALA A 475 -36.35 -1.43 38.83
C ALA A 475 -36.53 -2.81 39.48
N TYR A 476 -35.46 -3.59 39.59
CA TYR A 476 -35.45 -4.88 40.27
C TYR A 476 -35.88 -4.74 41.73
N SER A 477 -35.27 -3.80 42.47
CA SER A 477 -35.56 -3.57 43.89
C SER A 477 -37.02 -3.16 44.11
N TYR A 478 -37.56 -2.31 43.24
CA TYR A 478 -38.96 -1.91 43.28
C TYR A 478 -39.92 -3.08 43.02
N LEU A 479 -39.65 -3.89 41.98
CA LEU A 479 -40.54 -4.98 41.57
C LEU A 479 -40.53 -6.15 42.56
N THR A 480 -39.35 -6.48 43.10
CA THR A 480 -39.14 -7.67 43.95
C THR A 480 -39.15 -7.40 45.44
N GLN A 481 -39.02 -6.14 45.85
CA GLN A 481 -38.77 -5.72 47.24
C GLN A 481 -37.49 -6.31 47.85
N ASP A 482 -36.57 -6.82 47.01
CA ASP A 482 -35.29 -7.40 47.42
C ASP A 482 -34.13 -6.43 47.17
N ALA A 483 -34.02 -5.37 47.99
CA ALA A 483 -32.89 -4.44 47.91
C ALA A 483 -31.54 -5.09 48.26
N ASN A 484 -31.56 -6.22 48.98
CA ASN A 484 -30.35 -6.92 49.43
C ASN A 484 -29.82 -7.95 48.41
N LEU A 485 -30.43 -8.06 47.22
CA LEU A 485 -29.97 -8.92 46.13
C LEU A 485 -29.92 -10.42 46.49
N LYS A 486 -30.76 -10.89 47.40
CA LYS A 486 -30.80 -12.30 47.80
C LYS A 486 -31.17 -13.21 46.63
N TYR A 487 -32.17 -12.84 45.83
CA TYR A 487 -32.57 -13.67 44.67
C TYR A 487 -31.63 -13.49 43.48
N PHE A 488 -31.13 -12.28 43.29
CA PHE A 488 -30.14 -11.97 42.28
C PHE A 488 -28.85 -12.77 42.47
N SER A 489 -28.26 -12.76 43.67
CA SER A 489 -26.99 -13.46 43.95
C SER A 489 -27.07 -14.97 43.68
N ASN A 490 -28.18 -15.61 44.01
CA ASN A 490 -28.43 -17.01 43.68
C ASN A 490 -28.49 -17.29 42.17
N SER A 491 -28.98 -16.31 41.40
CA SER A 491 -29.17 -16.41 39.95
C SER A 491 -27.93 -16.01 39.15
N VAL A 492 -27.05 -15.16 39.70
CA VAL A 492 -25.78 -14.77 39.06
C VAL A 492 -24.80 -15.93 39.04
N ASN A 493 -24.77 -16.76 40.08
CA ASN A 493 -23.86 -17.88 40.16
C ASN A 493 -24.25 -18.93 39.09
N PRO A 494 -23.52 -19.06 37.97
CA PRO A 494 -23.91 -19.97 36.91
C PRO A 494 -23.79 -21.45 37.35
N PHE A 495 -22.93 -21.73 38.33
CA PHE A 495 -22.62 -23.08 38.80
C PHE A 495 -23.61 -23.61 39.83
N SER A 496 -24.22 -22.75 40.65
CA SER A 496 -25.29 -23.16 41.59
C SER A 496 -26.50 -23.69 40.83
N ILE A 497 -26.84 -23.07 39.70
CA ILE A 497 -28.02 -23.44 38.93
C ILE A 497 -27.74 -24.69 38.07
N MET A 498 -26.49 -25.00 37.72
CA MET A 498 -26.13 -26.17 36.91
C MET A 498 -25.97 -27.48 37.72
N THR A 499 -25.88 -27.40 39.05
CA THR A 499 -25.56 -28.55 39.92
C THR A 499 -26.74 -29.08 40.74
N GLY A 500 -27.87 -28.36 40.77
CA GLY A 500 -29.07 -28.78 41.49
C GLY A 500 -29.84 -29.90 40.77
N LYS A 501 -30.32 -30.90 41.52
CA LYS A 501 -31.25 -31.95 41.03
C LYS A 501 -32.68 -31.44 40.78
N GLU A 502 -32.85 -30.13 40.56
CA GLU A 502 -34.15 -29.49 40.38
C GLU A 502 -34.63 -29.62 38.93
N GLU A 503 -35.94 -29.75 38.73
CA GLU A 503 -36.53 -29.82 37.39
C GLU A 503 -36.21 -28.56 36.57
N LEU A 504 -35.65 -28.75 35.37
CA LEU A 504 -35.26 -27.64 34.50
C LEU A 504 -36.44 -27.13 33.69
N THR A 505 -36.94 -25.94 34.03
CA THR A 505 -37.94 -25.25 33.20
C THR A 505 -37.32 -24.77 31.88
N PHE A 506 -38.14 -24.66 30.83
CA PHE A 506 -37.70 -24.13 29.52
C PHE A 506 -37.02 -22.76 29.64
N TRP A 507 -37.60 -21.84 30.43
CA TRP A 507 -37.01 -20.52 30.69
C TRP A 507 -35.69 -20.59 31.45
N GLY A 508 -35.56 -21.53 32.40
CA GLY A 508 -34.29 -21.80 33.08
C GLY A 508 -33.20 -22.29 32.12
N LEU A 509 -33.54 -23.16 31.16
CA LEU A 509 -32.59 -23.62 30.13
C LEU A 509 -32.10 -22.48 29.23
N VAL A 510 -33.01 -21.62 28.76
CA VAL A 510 -32.68 -20.46 27.90
C VAL A 510 -31.76 -19.48 28.65
N TYR A 511 -32.09 -19.16 29.90
CA TYR A 511 -31.27 -18.29 30.74
C TYR A 511 -29.86 -18.86 30.94
N LYS A 512 -29.74 -20.13 31.36
CA LYS A 512 -28.45 -20.79 31.59
C LYS A 512 -27.57 -20.80 30.34
N THR A 513 -28.14 -21.12 29.19
CA THR A 513 -27.41 -21.15 27.92
C THR A 513 -26.91 -19.75 27.55
N THR A 514 -27.74 -18.73 27.75
CA THR A 514 -27.40 -17.33 27.50
C THR A 514 -26.27 -16.85 28.40
N ILE A 515 -26.36 -17.09 29.72
CA ILE A 515 -25.32 -16.70 30.68
C ILE A 515 -24.01 -17.44 30.42
N ALA A 516 -24.05 -18.75 30.12
CA ALA A 516 -22.84 -19.50 29.77
C ALA A 516 -22.12 -18.91 28.55
N TYR A 517 -22.87 -18.57 27.49
CA TYR A 517 -22.33 -17.87 26.32
C TYR A 517 -21.74 -16.50 26.69
N LEU A 518 -22.44 -15.69 27.49
CA LEU A 518 -21.98 -14.35 27.87
C LEU A 518 -20.74 -14.39 28.78
N ILE A 519 -20.64 -15.37 29.68
CA ILE A 519 -19.45 -15.59 30.51
C ILE A 519 -18.26 -15.96 29.62
N TYR A 520 -18.46 -16.85 28.65
CA TYR A 520 -17.42 -17.17 27.66
C TYR A 520 -16.95 -15.91 26.91
N GLN A 521 -17.89 -15.07 26.46
CA GLN A 521 -17.55 -13.78 25.82
C GLN A 521 -16.79 -12.85 26.77
N LEU A 522 -17.23 -12.72 28.03
CA LEU A 522 -16.56 -11.91 29.06
C LEU A 522 -15.11 -12.36 29.26
N ILE A 523 -14.87 -13.66 29.42
CA ILE A 523 -13.52 -14.23 29.61
C ILE A 523 -12.63 -13.92 28.42
N ILE A 524 -13.11 -14.15 27.19
CA ILE A 524 -12.34 -13.84 25.98
C ILE A 524 -12.04 -12.36 25.87
N SER A 525 -13.03 -11.50 26.15
CA SER A 525 -12.86 -10.05 26.09
C SER A 525 -11.87 -9.53 27.11
N ILE A 526 -11.90 -10.05 28.34
CA ILE A 526 -10.91 -9.71 29.35
C ILE A 526 -9.54 -10.14 28.85
N ARG A 527 -9.41 -11.40 28.39
CA ARG A 527 -8.13 -11.92 27.89
C ARG A 527 -7.58 -11.08 26.74
N GLN A 528 -8.39 -10.67 25.77
CA GLN A 528 -7.95 -9.83 24.66
C GLN A 528 -7.44 -8.47 25.15
N ASN A 529 -8.12 -7.85 26.12
CA ASN A 529 -7.77 -6.52 26.63
C ASN A 529 -6.63 -6.51 27.66
N THR A 530 -6.43 -7.60 28.42
CA THR A 530 -5.45 -7.66 29.52
C THR A 530 -4.19 -8.45 29.17
N ARG A 531 -4.14 -9.15 28.03
CA ARG A 531 -2.97 -9.91 27.62
C ARG A 531 -1.84 -8.93 27.27
N ARG A 532 -1.03 -8.63 28.27
CA ARG A 532 0.35 -8.17 28.16
C ARG A 532 1.19 -9.42 28.39
N LYS A 533 1.92 -9.87 27.37
CA LYS A 533 2.96 -10.89 27.56
C LYS A 533 4.30 -10.20 27.46
#